data_AF-A0AAP7CM34-F1
#
_entry.id   AF-A0AAP7CM34-F1
#
_cell.length_a   1.000
_cell.length_b   1.000
_cell.length_c   1.000
_cell.angle_alpha   90.00
_cell.angle_beta   90.00
_cell.angle_gamma   90.00
#
_symmetry.space_group_name_H-M   'P 1'
#
loop_
_entity.id
_entity.type
_entity.pdbx_description
1 polymer ?
#
loop_
_entity_poly.entity_id
_entity_poly.type
_entity_poly.pdbx_seq_one_letter_code
_entity_poly.pdbx_strand_id
1 'polypeptide(L)'
;MKTQSLKNLPMNKQAGFTLVELIIVIVILGILAVTAAPRFLNLQGDANASTLEGVQGSIRSGMNIVNGKALIANIQNKAETDTPTPIVEGVAIRFGYPVGTIDAFEAFLDIDFADVTDDPTIADSTDFNLSGGDDATTPVIIYPNSYLVTDSCKVTYTPALNKDTPATVAIDVSDC
;
A
#
# COMPACT_ATOMS: atom_id res chain seq x y z
N MET A 1 18.24 -79.72 -22.86
CA MET A 1 18.10 -78.24 -22.93
C MET A 1 17.30 -77.81 -21.71
N LYS A 2 17.88 -77.00 -20.81
CA LYS A 2 17.33 -76.72 -19.46
C LYS A 2 16.15 -75.75 -19.54
N THR A 3 14.98 -76.14 -19.05
CA THR A 3 13.83 -75.26 -18.78
C THR A 3 14.15 -74.42 -17.54
N GLN A 4 14.50 -73.14 -17.76
CA GLN A 4 14.68 -72.16 -16.69
C GLN A 4 13.30 -71.80 -16.12
N SER A 5 13.12 -72.13 -14.84
CA SER A 5 11.93 -71.78 -14.05
C SER A 5 11.84 -70.26 -13.91
N LEU A 6 10.75 -69.68 -14.43
CA LEU A 6 10.44 -68.27 -14.27
C LEU A 6 10.13 -67.98 -12.80
N LYS A 7 11.09 -67.34 -12.14
CA LYS A 7 10.97 -66.90 -10.75
C LYS A 7 9.97 -65.74 -10.70
N ASN A 8 8.77 -66.00 -10.16
CA ASN A 8 7.75 -64.99 -9.93
C ASN A 8 8.36 -63.82 -9.12
N LEU A 9 8.44 -62.63 -9.74
CA LEU A 9 8.80 -61.40 -9.04
C LEU A 9 7.66 -61.04 -8.07
N PRO A 10 7.95 -60.70 -6.80
CA PRO A 10 6.90 -60.39 -5.83
C PRO A 10 6.10 -59.16 -6.27
N MET A 11 4.81 -59.35 -6.47
CA MET A 11 3.86 -58.28 -6.76
C MET A 11 3.76 -57.41 -5.51
N ASN A 12 4.28 -56.18 -5.57
CA ASN A 12 4.20 -55.21 -4.48
C ASN A 12 2.72 -55.00 -4.15
N LYS A 13 2.30 -55.42 -2.95
CA LYS A 13 0.93 -55.21 -2.50
C LYS A 13 0.74 -53.72 -2.28
N GLN A 14 0.03 -53.05 -3.19
CA GLN A 14 -0.48 -51.71 -2.94
C GLN A 14 -1.44 -51.81 -1.74
N ALA A 15 -0.97 -51.34 -0.58
CA ALA A 15 -1.84 -51.11 0.57
C ALA A 15 -2.76 -49.95 0.21
N GLY A 16 -4.05 -50.23 0.01
CA GLY A 16 -5.06 -49.20 -0.19
C GLY A 16 -5.25 -48.40 1.10
N PHE A 17 -5.52 -47.10 0.95
CA PHE A 17 -5.93 -46.23 2.06
C PHE A 17 -7.27 -46.70 2.62
N THR A 18 -7.43 -46.71 3.94
CA THR A 18 -8.71 -47.08 4.55
C THR A 18 -9.71 -45.92 4.41
N LEU A 19 -11.01 -46.22 4.25
CA LEU A 19 -12.07 -45.21 4.25
C LEU A 19 -12.05 -44.36 5.54
N VAL A 20 -11.71 -44.99 6.67
CA VAL A 20 -11.63 -44.32 7.97
C VAL A 20 -10.48 -43.33 8.02
N GLU A 21 -9.30 -43.66 7.48
CA GLU A 21 -8.18 -42.71 7.41
C GLU A 21 -8.55 -41.47 6.57
N LEU A 22 -9.22 -41.66 5.45
CA LEU A 22 -9.68 -40.52 4.62
C LEU A 22 -10.65 -39.63 5.40
N ILE A 23 -11.62 -40.22 6.11
CA ILE A 23 -12.60 -39.47 6.91
C ILE A 23 -11.92 -38.69 8.03
N ILE A 24 -10.99 -39.31 8.75
CA ILE A 24 -10.27 -38.64 9.84
C ILE A 24 -9.48 -37.44 9.31
N VAL A 25 -8.83 -37.56 8.14
CA VAL A 25 -8.07 -36.45 7.54
C VAL A 25 -8.98 -35.27 7.21
N ILE A 26 -10.12 -35.49 6.55
CA ILE A 26 -11.03 -34.38 6.21
C ILE A 26 -11.67 -33.74 7.46
N VAL A 27 -11.91 -34.53 8.51
CA VAL A 27 -12.42 -34.01 9.79
C VAL A 27 -11.37 -33.12 10.46
N ILE A 28 -10.11 -33.55 10.51
CA ILE A 28 -9.01 -32.74 11.07
C ILE A 28 -8.84 -31.45 10.26
N LEU A 29 -8.81 -31.53 8.92
CA LEU A 29 -8.72 -30.36 8.05
C LEU A 29 -9.91 -29.41 8.24
N GLY A 30 -11.12 -29.95 8.44
CA GLY A 30 -12.32 -29.15 8.74
C GLY A 30 -12.19 -28.34 10.04
N ILE A 31 -11.67 -28.96 11.11
CA ILE A 31 -11.46 -28.28 12.40
C ILE A 31 -10.39 -27.18 12.28
N LEU A 32 -9.29 -27.46 11.57
CA LEU A 32 -8.22 -26.48 11.35
C LEU A 32 -8.69 -25.30 10.49
N ALA A 33 -9.51 -25.56 9.46
CA ALA A 33 -10.05 -24.52 8.61
C ALA A 33 -10.95 -23.54 9.38
N VAL A 34 -11.87 -24.05 10.22
CA VAL A 34 -12.80 -23.20 10.99
C VAL A 34 -12.08 -22.32 12.02
N THR A 35 -10.98 -22.81 12.61
CA THR A 35 -10.22 -22.02 13.58
C THR A 35 -9.23 -21.04 12.93
N ALA A 36 -8.71 -21.36 11.74
CA ALA A 36 -7.76 -20.50 11.02
C ALA A 36 -8.42 -19.39 10.19
N ALA A 37 -9.60 -19.64 9.60
CA ALA A 37 -10.25 -18.72 8.68
C ALA A 37 -10.54 -17.32 9.27
N PRO A 38 -11.08 -17.18 10.50
CA PRO A 38 -11.35 -15.85 11.06
C PRO A 38 -10.07 -15.01 11.26
N ARG A 39 -8.97 -15.66 11.65
CA ARG A 39 -7.68 -15.00 11.82
C ARG A 39 -7.09 -14.57 10.48
N PHE A 40 -7.21 -15.41 9.45
CA PHE A 40 -6.69 -15.09 8.12
C PHE A 40 -7.37 -13.85 7.52
N LEU A 41 -8.68 -13.68 7.74
CA LEU A 41 -9.41 -12.50 7.25
C LEU A 41 -8.96 -11.19 7.92
N ASN A 42 -8.71 -11.20 9.24
CA ASN A 42 -8.25 -10.00 9.96
C ASN A 42 -6.80 -9.61 9.61
N LEU A 43 -5.94 -10.59 9.30
CA LEU A 43 -4.53 -10.33 8.99
C LEU A 43 -4.32 -9.44 7.75
N GLN A 44 -5.22 -9.51 6.78
CA GLN A 44 -5.11 -8.68 5.57
C GLN A 44 -5.39 -7.21 5.88
N GLY A 45 -6.43 -6.94 6.68
CA GLY A 45 -6.77 -5.60 7.16
C GLY A 45 -5.65 -4.98 8.01
N ASP A 46 -5.18 -5.74 9.01
CA ASP A 46 -4.07 -5.33 9.87
C ASP A 46 -2.79 -5.03 9.06
N ALA A 47 -2.51 -5.83 8.03
CA ALA A 47 -1.38 -5.61 7.13
C ALA A 47 -1.53 -4.30 6.34
N ASN A 48 -2.71 -4.06 5.76
CA ASN A 48 -2.99 -2.84 5.01
C ASN A 48 -2.89 -1.60 5.92
N ALA A 49 -3.48 -1.63 7.11
CA ALA A 49 -3.36 -0.57 8.11
C ALA A 49 -1.89 -0.27 8.45
N SER A 50 -1.09 -1.31 8.70
CA SER A 50 0.33 -1.16 9.02
C SER A 50 1.14 -0.58 7.85
N THR A 51 0.85 -0.99 6.61
CA THR A 51 1.51 -0.41 5.43
C THR A 51 1.17 1.06 5.26
N LEU A 52 -0.10 1.42 5.51
CA LEU A 52 -0.61 2.76 5.38
C LEU A 52 -0.03 3.71 6.45
N GLU A 53 0.13 3.23 7.69
CA GLU A 53 0.88 3.93 8.73
C GLU A 53 2.35 4.15 8.34
N GLY A 54 2.96 3.17 7.68
CA GLY A 54 4.30 3.29 7.10
C GLY A 54 4.39 4.41 6.07
N VAL A 55 3.46 4.44 5.11
CA VAL A 55 3.37 5.49 4.09
C VAL A 55 3.14 6.87 4.72
N GLN A 56 2.23 6.97 5.69
CA GLN A 56 2.00 8.21 6.43
C GLN A 56 3.28 8.72 7.10
N GLY A 57 4.04 7.82 7.72
CA GLY A 57 5.34 8.11 8.34
C GLY A 57 6.36 8.63 7.33
N SER A 58 6.46 7.96 6.17
CA SER A 58 7.33 8.36 5.06
C SER A 58 6.98 9.75 4.52
N ILE A 59 5.70 10.03 4.28
CA ILE A 59 5.22 11.35 3.81
C ILE A 59 5.58 12.43 4.84
N ARG A 60 5.29 12.20 6.13
CA ARG A 60 5.62 13.15 7.20
C ARG A 60 7.12 13.42 7.32
N SER A 61 7.93 12.38 7.18
CA SER A 61 9.39 12.52 7.19
C SER A 61 9.89 13.31 5.98
N GLY A 62 9.46 12.92 4.78
CA GLY A 62 9.84 13.54 3.53
C GLY A 62 9.44 15.01 3.45
N MET A 63 8.21 15.36 3.81
CA MET A 63 7.76 16.75 3.81
C MET A 63 8.54 17.64 4.79
N ASN A 64 8.96 17.10 5.94
CA ASN A 64 9.78 17.83 6.90
C ASN A 64 11.20 18.06 6.38
N ILE A 65 11.77 17.09 5.66
CA ILE A 65 13.07 17.24 4.99
C ILE A 65 12.97 18.31 3.90
N VAL A 66 11.95 18.26 3.06
CA VAL A 66 11.69 19.27 2.01
C VAL A 66 11.52 20.66 2.63
N ASN A 67 10.80 20.76 3.75
CA ASN A 67 10.64 22.02 4.49
C ASN A 67 11.95 22.55 5.06
N GLY A 68 12.76 21.70 5.69
CA GLY A 68 14.08 22.08 6.17
C GLY A 68 14.97 22.62 5.06
N LYS A 69 14.93 22.00 3.88
CA LYS A 69 15.67 22.48 2.70
C LYS A 69 15.10 23.78 2.13
N ALA A 70 13.78 23.94 2.11
CA ALA A 70 13.13 25.18 1.71
C ALA A 70 13.50 26.36 2.62
N LEU A 71 13.64 26.12 3.92
CA LEU A 71 14.10 27.11 4.91
C LEU A 71 15.56 27.53 4.65
N ILE A 72 16.45 26.55 4.39
CA ILE A 72 17.86 26.83 4.06
C ILE A 72 17.97 27.64 2.76
N ALA A 73 17.14 27.32 1.77
CA ALA A 73 17.07 28.04 0.50
C ALA A 73 16.30 29.38 0.57
N ASN A 74 15.71 29.72 1.73
CA ASN A 74 14.90 30.93 1.96
C ASN A 74 13.71 31.08 0.99
N ILE A 75 13.05 29.96 0.68
CA ILE A 75 11.87 29.89 -0.19
C ILE A 75 10.63 29.34 0.51
N GLN A 76 10.69 29.14 1.83
CA GLN A 76 9.60 28.61 2.66
C GLN A 76 8.31 29.46 2.66
N ASN A 77 8.38 30.74 2.31
CA ASN A 77 7.22 31.63 2.31
C ASN A 77 6.62 31.84 0.91
N LYS A 78 7.20 31.20 -0.11
CA LYS A 78 6.77 31.37 -1.50
C LYS A 78 5.54 30.52 -1.79
N ALA A 79 4.62 31.09 -2.56
CA ALA A 79 3.53 30.33 -3.16
C ALA A 79 4.07 29.53 -4.35
N GLU A 80 3.43 28.42 -4.68
CA GLU A 80 3.80 27.61 -5.86
C GLU A 80 3.73 28.43 -7.15
N THR A 81 2.80 29.39 -7.24
CA THR A 81 2.64 30.29 -8.39
C THR A 81 3.69 31.40 -8.49
N ASP A 82 4.59 31.54 -7.51
CA ASP A 82 5.64 32.57 -7.56
C ASP A 82 6.64 32.30 -8.69
N THR A 83 7.23 33.34 -9.28
CA THR A 83 8.22 33.20 -10.35
C THR A 83 9.64 33.51 -9.85
N PRO A 84 10.64 32.63 -10.05
CA PRO A 84 10.50 31.26 -10.57
C PRO A 84 9.75 30.35 -9.59
N THR A 85 9.07 29.31 -10.11
CA THR A 85 8.36 28.31 -9.32
C THR A 85 9.30 27.75 -8.25
N PRO A 86 8.91 27.80 -6.97
CA PRO A 86 9.78 27.35 -5.89
C PRO A 86 9.89 25.82 -5.92
N ILE A 87 11.12 25.34 -6.09
CA ILE A 87 11.45 23.92 -6.19
C ILE A 87 12.65 23.64 -5.27
N VAL A 88 12.60 22.49 -4.59
CA VAL A 88 13.69 21.96 -3.76
C VAL A 88 14.06 20.59 -4.28
N GLU A 89 15.26 20.45 -4.86
CA GLU A 89 15.77 19.15 -5.35
C GLU A 89 14.80 18.38 -6.26
N GLY A 90 14.07 19.10 -7.13
CA GLY A 90 13.08 18.52 -8.03
C GLY A 90 11.66 18.42 -7.45
N VAL A 91 11.49 18.63 -6.14
CA VAL A 91 10.19 18.68 -5.49
C VAL A 91 9.61 20.09 -5.62
N ALA A 92 8.48 20.24 -6.33
CA ALA A 92 7.72 21.48 -6.31
C ALA A 92 7.18 21.74 -4.90
N ILE A 93 7.30 22.98 -4.39
CA ILE A 93 6.87 23.32 -3.03
C ILE A 93 5.85 24.45 -3.01
N ARG A 94 5.06 24.48 -1.93
CA ARG A 94 4.14 25.56 -1.59
C ARG A 94 4.30 25.87 -0.11
N PHE A 95 4.65 27.12 0.21
CA PHE A 95 4.90 27.56 1.59
C PHE A 95 5.83 26.61 2.37
N GLY A 96 6.88 26.14 1.69
CA GLY A 96 7.90 25.26 2.27
C GLY A 96 7.50 23.79 2.38
N TYR A 97 6.32 23.37 1.94
CA TYR A 97 5.94 21.95 1.93
C TYR A 97 5.82 21.44 0.50
N PRO A 98 5.98 20.13 0.23
CA PRO A 98 5.73 19.57 -1.09
C PRO A 98 4.35 19.96 -1.61
N VAL A 99 4.24 20.19 -2.91
CA VAL A 99 2.93 20.30 -3.56
C VAL A 99 2.28 18.92 -3.56
N GLY A 100 0.94 18.87 -3.43
CA GLY A 100 0.17 17.63 -3.47
C GLY A 100 0.09 16.98 -4.86
N THR A 101 1.10 17.08 -5.72
CA THR A 101 1.07 16.45 -7.06
C THR A 101 1.82 15.12 -7.04
N ILE A 102 1.48 14.21 -7.94
CA ILE A 102 2.15 12.91 -8.09
C ILE A 102 3.65 13.11 -8.33
N ASP A 103 4.00 13.95 -9.32
CA ASP A 103 5.40 14.29 -9.62
C ASP A 103 6.18 14.78 -8.39
N ALA A 104 5.56 15.61 -7.54
CA ALA A 104 6.22 16.12 -6.35
C ALA A 104 6.37 15.03 -5.28
N PHE A 105 5.39 14.13 -5.15
CA PHE A 105 5.40 13.04 -4.19
C PHE A 105 6.44 11.98 -4.55
N GLU A 106 6.48 11.54 -5.81
CA GLU A 106 7.47 10.58 -6.32
C GLU A 106 8.89 11.15 -6.33
N ALA A 107 9.05 12.48 -6.39
CA ALA A 107 10.37 13.10 -6.29
C ALA A 107 11.03 12.95 -4.90
N PHE A 108 10.26 12.72 -3.82
CA PHE A 108 10.82 12.51 -2.48
C PHE A 108 10.45 11.17 -1.82
N LEU A 109 9.49 10.43 -2.39
CA LEU A 109 9.09 9.10 -1.96
C LEU A 109 9.55 8.08 -2.99
N ASP A 110 10.11 6.98 -2.52
CA ASP A 110 10.39 5.79 -3.35
C ASP A 110 9.14 4.89 -3.37
N ILE A 111 8.03 5.43 -3.88
CA ILE A 111 6.71 4.79 -3.98
C ILE A 111 6.11 5.18 -5.32
N ASP A 112 5.58 4.20 -6.06
CA ASP A 112 4.86 4.43 -7.31
C ASP A 112 3.35 4.61 -7.03
N PHE A 113 2.75 5.66 -7.59
CA PHE A 113 1.33 5.95 -7.41
C PHE A 113 0.56 5.79 -8.72
N ALA A 114 -0.53 5.01 -8.70
CA ALA A 114 -1.52 5.12 -9.77
C ALA A 114 -2.39 6.35 -9.55
N ASP A 115 -2.39 7.23 -10.55
CA ASP A 115 -3.34 8.32 -10.63
C ASP A 115 -4.75 7.79 -10.93
N VAL A 116 -5.64 7.91 -9.94
CA VAL A 116 -7.04 7.51 -10.04
C VAL A 116 -7.99 8.71 -9.93
N THR A 117 -7.48 9.92 -10.17
CA THR A 117 -8.27 11.17 -10.19
C THR A 117 -9.49 11.07 -11.09
N ASP A 118 -9.30 10.56 -12.31
CA ASP A 118 -10.33 10.47 -13.34
C ASP A 118 -11.30 9.30 -13.15
N ASP A 119 -10.86 8.20 -12.54
CA ASP A 119 -11.70 7.04 -12.23
C ASP A 119 -11.28 6.36 -10.91
N PRO A 120 -11.86 6.76 -9.77
CA PRO A 120 -11.53 6.19 -8.47
C PRO A 120 -12.05 4.76 -8.27
N THR A 121 -12.73 4.17 -9.27
CA THR A 121 -13.16 2.76 -9.24
C THR A 121 -12.12 1.82 -9.85
N ILE A 122 -11.07 2.36 -10.47
CA ILE A 122 -9.95 1.60 -11.02
C ILE A 122 -8.74 1.79 -10.10
N ALA A 123 -8.67 1.00 -9.04
CA ALA A 123 -7.44 0.83 -8.27
C ALA A 123 -6.47 -0.02 -9.09
N ASP A 124 -5.47 0.58 -9.74
CA ASP A 124 -4.48 -0.15 -10.56
C ASP A 124 -3.08 0.47 -10.46
N SER A 125 -2.46 0.31 -9.28
CA SER A 125 -1.05 0.65 -9.05
C SER A 125 -0.20 -0.58 -8.74
N THR A 126 1.12 -0.46 -8.86
CA THR A 126 2.05 -1.45 -8.29
C THR A 126 2.15 -1.35 -6.76
N ASP A 127 2.07 -0.14 -6.19
CA ASP A 127 2.18 0.09 -4.73
C ASP A 127 0.91 0.71 -4.10
N PHE A 128 0.56 1.96 -4.44
CA PHE A 128 -0.63 2.66 -3.89
C PHE A 128 -1.43 3.43 -4.94
N ASN A 129 -2.73 3.59 -4.70
CA ASN A 129 -3.58 4.49 -5.49
C ASN A 129 -3.57 5.88 -4.87
N LEU A 130 -3.62 6.89 -5.73
CA LEU A 130 -3.66 8.29 -5.35
C LEU A 130 -4.80 8.99 -6.09
N SER A 131 -5.68 9.64 -5.34
CA SER A 131 -6.78 10.46 -5.87
C SER A 131 -6.61 11.92 -5.44
N GLY A 132 -6.84 12.82 -6.39
CA GLY A 132 -6.50 14.23 -6.28
C GLY A 132 -5.09 14.52 -6.78
N GLY A 133 -4.59 15.72 -6.51
CA GLY A 133 -3.24 16.12 -6.88
C GLY A 133 -3.08 16.77 -8.25
N ASP A 134 -4.20 17.11 -8.88
CA ASP A 134 -4.25 17.96 -10.08
C ASP A 134 -3.92 19.43 -9.78
N ASP A 135 -4.03 19.85 -8.51
CA ASP A 135 -3.72 21.19 -8.07
C ASP A 135 -3.01 21.20 -6.71
N ALA A 136 -2.20 22.24 -6.51
CA ALA A 136 -1.41 22.48 -5.32
C ALA A 136 -2.22 22.89 -4.08
N THR A 137 -3.55 22.98 -4.18
CA THR A 137 -4.43 23.41 -3.08
C THR A 137 -5.41 22.34 -2.62
N THR A 138 -5.64 21.31 -3.43
CA THR A 138 -6.58 20.24 -3.10
C THR A 138 -5.91 19.16 -2.25
N PRO A 139 -6.62 18.57 -1.26
CA PRO A 139 -6.13 17.40 -0.57
C PRO A 139 -5.87 16.23 -1.52
N VAL A 140 -4.87 15.43 -1.19
CA VAL A 140 -4.51 14.20 -1.88
C VAL A 140 -4.88 13.03 -0.98
N ILE A 141 -5.51 12.01 -1.57
CA ILE A 141 -5.94 10.81 -0.86
C ILE A 141 -5.13 9.63 -1.39
N ILE A 142 -4.44 8.92 -0.51
CA ILE A 142 -3.62 7.76 -0.83
C ILE A 142 -4.21 6.53 -0.13
N TYR A 143 -4.39 5.44 -0.85
CA TYR A 143 -5.04 4.24 -0.32
C TYR A 143 -4.53 2.96 -1.01
N PRO A 144 -4.59 1.79 -0.35
CA PRO A 144 -4.10 0.52 -0.92
C PRO A 144 -5.01 -0.01 -2.04
N ASN A 145 -4.48 -0.90 -2.88
CA ASN A 145 -5.16 -1.49 -4.04
C ASN A 145 -6.46 -2.26 -3.74
N SER A 146 -6.65 -2.73 -2.51
CA SER A 146 -7.84 -3.48 -2.11
C SER A 146 -9.01 -2.59 -1.65
N TYR A 147 -8.83 -1.27 -1.64
CA TYR A 147 -9.81 -0.31 -1.13
C TYR A 147 -10.17 0.72 -2.20
N LEU A 148 -11.26 1.44 -1.96
CA LEU A 148 -11.73 2.55 -2.79
C LEU A 148 -11.46 3.89 -2.08
N VAL A 149 -11.43 4.99 -2.85
CA VAL A 149 -11.24 6.35 -2.30
C VAL A 149 -12.27 6.72 -1.21
N THR A 150 -13.46 6.09 -1.27
CA THR A 150 -14.55 6.31 -0.33
C THR A 150 -14.34 5.61 1.01
N ASP A 151 -13.51 4.58 1.04
CA ASP A 151 -13.24 3.77 2.24
C ASP A 151 -12.39 4.59 3.23
N SER A 152 -12.46 4.22 4.50
CA SER A 152 -11.72 4.86 5.59
C SER A 152 -10.25 4.45 5.62
N CYS A 153 -9.81 3.40 4.91
CA CYS A 153 -8.43 2.90 4.88
C CYS A 153 -7.54 3.76 3.96
N LYS A 154 -7.26 5.01 4.39
CA LYS A 154 -6.58 6.02 3.58
C LYS A 154 -5.70 6.99 4.37
N VAL A 155 -4.66 7.50 3.70
CA VAL A 155 -3.91 8.68 4.11
C VAL A 155 -4.45 9.89 3.37
N THR A 156 -4.67 10.99 4.08
CA THR A 156 -5.03 12.28 3.47
C THR A 156 -3.91 13.28 3.71
N TYR A 157 -3.29 13.75 2.63
CA TYR A 157 -2.38 14.89 2.65
C TYR A 157 -3.16 16.17 2.34
N THR A 158 -3.07 17.16 3.21
CA THR A 158 -3.66 18.48 2.99
C THR A 158 -2.54 19.50 2.78
N PRO A 159 -2.43 20.11 1.59
CA PRO A 159 -1.35 21.06 1.29
C PRO A 159 -1.45 22.33 2.12
N ALA A 160 -0.32 23.03 2.26
CA ALA A 160 -0.27 24.33 2.91
C ALA A 160 -0.96 25.39 2.02
N LEU A 161 -2.04 26.00 2.51
CA LEU A 161 -2.78 27.03 1.76
C LEU A 161 -2.19 28.43 1.91
N ASN A 162 -1.41 28.66 2.95
CA ASN A 162 -0.75 29.93 3.24
C ASN A 162 0.52 29.68 4.09
N LYS A 163 1.38 30.70 4.19
CA LYS A 163 2.63 30.65 4.98
C LYS A 163 2.46 30.38 6.48
N ASP A 164 1.26 30.59 7.01
CA ASP A 164 0.98 30.51 8.45
C ASP A 164 0.32 29.16 8.83
N THR A 165 -0.09 28.36 7.84
CA THR A 165 -0.77 27.07 8.05
C THR A 165 0.06 25.96 7.40
N PRO A 166 0.73 25.10 8.18
CA PRO A 166 1.55 24.03 7.63
C PRO A 166 0.68 22.98 6.93
N ALA A 167 1.29 22.24 5.99
CA ALA A 167 0.65 21.07 5.42
C ALA A 167 0.46 19.99 6.48
N THR A 168 -0.58 19.17 6.34
CA THR A 168 -0.90 18.11 7.31
C THR A 168 -1.07 16.76 6.64
N VAL A 169 -0.81 15.69 7.40
CA VAL A 169 -0.99 14.30 6.97
C VAL A 169 -1.85 13.62 8.02
N ALA A 170 -3.07 13.25 7.64
CA ALA A 170 -3.99 12.46 8.45
C ALA A 170 -4.04 11.02 7.93
N ILE A 171 -4.37 10.08 8.81
CA ILE A 171 -4.62 8.69 8.45
C ILE A 171 -5.96 8.29 9.07
N ASP A 172 -6.73 7.51 8.33
CA ASP A 172 -7.86 6.75 8.83
C ASP A 172 -7.60 5.28 8.48
N VAL A 173 -7.85 4.39 9.44
CA VAL A 173 -7.67 2.93 9.32
C VAL A 173 -8.89 2.18 9.86
N SER A 174 -10.03 2.87 10.00
CA SER A 174 -11.19 2.35 10.71
C SER A 174 -11.86 1.15 10.03
N ASP A 175 -11.71 1.04 8.71
CA ASP A 175 -12.22 -0.06 7.89
C ASP A 175 -11.12 -0.80 7.10
N CYS A 176 -9.85 -0.59 7.50
CA CYS A 176 -8.85 -1.61 7.20
C CYS A 176 -9.24 -2.88 7.97
#